data_AF-A0A2S9B6C1-F1
#
_entry.id   AF-A0A2S9B6C1-F1
#
_cell.length_a   1.000
_cell.length_b   1.000
_cell.length_c   1.000
_cell.angle_alpha   90.00
_cell.angle_beta   90.00
_cell.angle_gamma   90.00
#
_symmetry.space_group_name_H-M   'P 1'
#
loop_
_entity.id
_entity.type
_entity.pdbx_description
1 polymer ?
#
loop_
_entity_poly.entity_id
_entity_poly.type
_entity_poly.pdbx_seq_one_letter_code
_entity_poly.pdbx_strand_id
1 'polypeptide(L)'
;MKAIASNTDLAPVYCKALKTWRPVILYFANEHCPACEWAGPIFRQTAEPYRQRADIYMLNTSESPRHPQVTGTPTVLFYKNGRLVKKLKGIGTEETLARDFAEHIGRTKAPSAPRKPSHDLTWLRQTLRTLCTIPRASRWDFS
;
A
#
# COMPACT_ATOMS: atom_id res chain seq x y z
N MET A 1 -1.50 -31.60 6.44
CA MET A 1 -2.22 -30.31 6.59
C MET A 1 -1.26 -29.31 7.21
N LYS A 2 -0.88 -28.23 6.52
CA LYS A 2 0.13 -27.29 7.02
C LYS A 2 -0.55 -26.31 7.98
N ALA A 3 -0.17 -26.35 9.25
CA ALA A 3 -0.72 -25.47 10.28
C ALA A 3 -0.58 -24.00 9.85
N ILE A 4 -1.72 -23.32 9.71
CA ILE A 4 -1.78 -21.88 9.50
C ILE A 4 -1.43 -21.27 10.85
N ALA A 5 -0.27 -20.58 10.92
CA ALA A 5 0.19 -19.94 12.15
C ALA A 5 -0.93 -19.08 12.75
N SER A 6 -1.37 -19.44 13.95
CA SER A 6 -2.27 -18.63 14.76
C SER A 6 -1.59 -17.28 15.05
N ASN A 7 -2.30 -16.18 14.87
CA ASN A 7 -1.83 -14.80 15.07
C ASN A 7 -1.27 -14.47 16.47
N THR A 8 -1.27 -15.43 17.39
CA THR A 8 -0.84 -15.29 18.78
C THR A 8 0.66 -15.03 18.94
N ASP A 9 1.48 -15.33 17.93
CA ASP A 9 2.96 -15.17 17.96
C ASP A 9 3.44 -13.89 17.23
N LEU A 10 2.53 -12.97 16.92
CA LEU A 10 2.86 -11.74 16.21
C LEU A 10 2.98 -10.57 17.18
N ALA A 11 4.01 -9.74 16.96
CA ALA A 11 4.15 -8.49 17.69
C ALA A 11 2.87 -7.63 17.60
N PRO A 12 2.53 -6.85 18.64
CA PRO A 12 1.27 -6.09 18.71
C PRO A 12 1.03 -5.18 17.49
N VAL A 13 2.10 -4.64 16.91
CA VAL A 13 2.04 -3.79 15.71
C VAL A 13 1.48 -4.54 14.49
N TYR A 14 1.86 -5.80 14.30
CA TYR A 14 1.35 -6.63 13.21
C TYR A 14 -0.09 -7.04 13.48
N CYS A 15 -0.41 -7.42 14.71
CA CYS A 15 -1.79 -7.71 15.12
C CYS A 15 -2.73 -6.54 14.83
N LYS A 16 -2.28 -5.30 15.05
CA LYS A 16 -3.05 -4.09 14.72
C LYS A 16 -3.20 -3.91 13.21
N ALA A 17 -2.13 -4.05 12.44
CA ALA A 17 -2.17 -3.91 10.97
C ALA A 17 -3.05 -4.96 10.29
N LEU A 18 -3.11 -6.18 10.83
CA LEU A 18 -3.88 -7.30 10.29
C LEU A 18 -5.38 -7.25 10.64
N LYS A 19 -5.82 -6.35 11.53
CA LYS A 19 -7.23 -6.13 11.89
C LYS A 19 -7.92 -5.25 10.85
N THR A 20 -7.99 -5.75 9.62
CA THR A 20 -8.65 -5.07 8.49
C THR A 20 -9.32 -6.10 7.59
N TRP A 21 -10.37 -5.68 6.90
CA TRP A 21 -11.05 -6.49 5.90
C TRP A 21 -10.28 -6.52 4.56
N ARG A 22 -9.41 -5.54 4.34
CA ARG A 22 -8.59 -5.43 3.14
C ARG A 22 -7.44 -6.45 3.20
N PRO A 23 -6.98 -6.98 2.06
CA PRO A 23 -5.73 -7.75 2.03
C PRO A 23 -4.58 -6.89 2.54
N VAL A 24 -3.68 -7.49 3.32
CA VAL A 24 -2.47 -6.83 3.83
C VAL A 24 -1.25 -7.50 3.24
N ILE A 25 -0.35 -6.71 2.65
CA ILE A 25 0.89 -7.19 2.06
C ILE A 25 2.05 -6.57 2.82
N LEU A 26 2.92 -7.41 3.36
CA LEU A 26 4.12 -6.99 4.08
C LEU A 26 5.35 -7.39 3.26
N TYR A 27 6.12 -6.40 2.82
CA TYR A 27 7.42 -6.58 2.21
C TYR A 27 8.52 -6.30 3.23
N PHE A 28 9.35 -7.29 3.52
CA PHE A 28 10.47 -7.17 4.44
C PHE A 28 11.78 -7.07 3.66
N ALA A 29 12.51 -5.97 3.88
CA ALA A 29 13.82 -5.69 3.32
C ALA A 29 14.82 -5.27 4.41
N ASN A 30 16.10 -5.19 4.04
CA ASN A 30 17.17 -4.66 4.87
C ASN A 30 18.11 -3.82 3.97
N GLU A 31 18.78 -2.83 4.54
CA GLU A 31 19.78 -2.02 3.84
C GLU A 31 21.02 -2.84 3.46
N HIS A 32 21.35 -3.88 4.25
CA HIS A 32 22.48 -4.77 3.98
C HIS A 32 22.12 -5.97 3.08
N CYS A 33 21.09 -5.83 2.24
CA CYS A 33 20.59 -6.89 1.38
C CYS A 33 20.76 -6.50 -0.10
N PRO A 34 21.78 -7.03 -0.81
CA PRO A 34 22.02 -6.67 -2.21
C PRO A 34 20.86 -7.09 -3.13
N ALA A 35 20.19 -8.20 -2.83
CA ALA A 35 19.01 -8.63 -3.58
C ALA A 35 17.82 -7.66 -3.43
N CYS A 36 17.75 -6.91 -2.32
CA CYS A 36 16.63 -6.02 -2.02
C CYS A 36 16.68 -4.73 -2.84
N GLU A 37 17.86 -4.32 -3.32
CA GLU A 37 18.07 -3.10 -4.12
C GLU A 37 17.29 -3.15 -5.44
N TRP A 38 17.40 -4.25 -6.18
CA TRP A 38 16.67 -4.47 -7.44
C TRP A 38 15.19 -4.77 -7.20
N ALA A 39 14.91 -5.47 -6.11
CA ALA A 39 13.60 -6.05 -5.88
C ALA A 39 12.60 -5.03 -5.30
N GLY A 40 13.08 -4.06 -4.50
CA GLY A 40 12.26 -2.98 -3.95
C GLY A 40 11.51 -2.15 -5.01
N PRO A 41 12.18 -1.65 -6.07
CA PRO A 41 11.54 -0.95 -7.18
C PRO A 41 10.50 -1.79 -7.92
N ILE A 42 10.82 -3.05 -8.24
CA ILE A 42 9.90 -3.99 -8.91
C ILE A 42 8.65 -4.19 -8.06
N PHE A 43 8.83 -4.47 -6.76
CA PHE A 43 7.72 -4.62 -5.83
C PHE A 43 6.84 -3.36 -5.79
N ARG A 44 7.44 -2.17 -5.72
CA ARG A 44 6.70 -0.90 -5.69
C ARG A 44 5.88 -0.71 -6.96
N GLN A 45 6.48 -0.96 -8.13
CA GLN A 45 5.81 -0.84 -9.42
C GLN A 45 4.62 -1.80 -9.54
N THR A 46 4.80 -3.05 -9.14
CA THR A 46 3.73 -4.05 -9.15
C THR A 46 2.64 -3.75 -8.12
N ALA A 47 2.99 -3.20 -6.96
CA ALA A 47 2.07 -2.93 -5.87
C ALA A 47 1.28 -1.62 -6.02
N GLU A 48 1.82 -0.63 -6.75
CA GLU A 48 1.19 0.67 -7.00
C GLU A 48 -0.29 0.57 -7.43
N PRO A 49 -0.68 -0.26 -8.43
CA PRO A 49 -2.08 -0.42 -8.81
C PRO A 49 -3.02 -0.93 -7.70
N TYR A 50 -2.47 -1.59 -6.69
CA TYR A 50 -3.25 -2.25 -5.65
C TYR A 50 -3.38 -1.41 -4.37
N ARG A 51 -2.76 -0.22 -4.28
CA ARG A 51 -2.81 0.66 -3.09
C ARG A 51 -4.22 1.02 -2.64
N GLN A 52 -5.16 1.12 -3.58
CA GLN A 52 -6.57 1.39 -3.26
C GLN A 52 -7.36 0.13 -2.87
N ARG A 53 -6.81 -1.07 -3.05
CA ARG A 53 -7.49 -2.34 -2.74
C ARG A 53 -6.87 -3.10 -1.57
N ALA A 54 -5.61 -2.86 -1.27
CA ALA A 54 -4.87 -3.54 -0.22
C ALA A 54 -4.01 -2.57 0.60
N ASP A 55 -3.75 -2.94 1.84
CA ASP A 55 -2.82 -2.24 2.71
C ASP A 55 -1.42 -2.84 2.49
N ILE A 56 -0.53 -2.06 1.86
CA ILE A 56 0.80 -2.51 1.45
C ILE A 56 1.84 -1.78 2.30
N TYR A 57 2.67 -2.55 3.00
CA TYR A 57 3.73 -2.03 3.86
C TYR A 57 5.10 -2.53 3.39
N MET A 58 6.05 -1.61 3.24
CA MET A 58 7.47 -1.93 3.07
C MET A 58 8.15 -1.68 4.42
N LEU A 59 8.78 -2.71 4.97
CA LEU A 59 9.32 -2.74 6.32
C LEU A 59 10.80 -3.07 6.29
N ASN A 60 11.60 -2.32 7.06
CA ASN A 60 12.98 -2.66 7.33
C ASN A 60 13.05 -3.65 8.50
N THR A 61 13.73 -4.79 8.31
CA THR A 61 13.90 -5.80 9.37
C THR A 61 14.73 -5.32 10.56
N SER A 62 15.55 -4.27 10.39
CA SER A 62 16.36 -3.69 11.48
C SER A 62 15.54 -2.79 12.39
N GLU A 63 14.49 -2.15 11.86
CA GLU A 63 13.64 -1.19 12.58
C GLU A 63 12.32 -1.81 13.05
N SER A 64 11.89 -2.88 12.39
CA SER A 64 10.62 -3.57 12.67
C SER A 64 10.84 -4.76 13.59
N PRO A 65 9.87 -5.10 14.46
CA PRO A 65 9.97 -6.29 15.30
C PRO A 65 10.09 -7.56 14.45
N ARG A 66 10.79 -8.57 14.98
CA ARG A 66 11.00 -9.82 14.25
C ARG A 66 9.67 -10.50 13.95
N HIS A 67 9.44 -10.80 12.68
CA HIS A 67 8.27 -11.56 12.25
C HIS A 67 8.63 -13.05 12.14
N PRO A 68 7.89 -13.99 12.76
CA PRO A 68 8.27 -15.41 12.85
C PRO A 68 8.37 -16.09 11.48
N GLN A 69 7.55 -15.64 10.53
CA GLN A 69 7.57 -16.14 9.16
C GLN A 69 8.67 -15.52 8.29
N VAL A 70 9.46 -14.56 8.77
CA VAL A 70 10.52 -13.92 7.98
C VAL A 70 11.86 -14.49 8.45
N THR A 71 12.47 -15.32 7.60
CA THR A 71 13.78 -15.93 7.88
C THR A 71 14.91 -15.17 7.21
N GLY A 72 14.61 -14.39 6.17
CA GLY A 72 15.57 -13.58 5.43
C GLY A 72 14.86 -12.57 4.53
N THR A 73 15.63 -11.68 3.92
CA THR A 73 15.14 -10.63 3.04
C THR A 73 15.68 -10.84 1.62
N PRO A 74 14.94 -10.47 0.55
CA PRO A 74 13.59 -9.94 0.58
C PRO A 74 12.53 -11.03 0.85
N THR A 75 11.50 -10.73 1.63
CA THR A 75 10.35 -11.64 1.83
C THR A 75 9.04 -10.87 1.70
N VAL A 76 8.08 -11.43 0.96
CA VAL A 76 6.72 -10.86 0.84
C VAL A 76 5.73 -11.79 1.53
N LEU A 77 4.91 -11.25 2.42
CA LEU A 77 3.82 -11.96 3.08
C LEU A 77 2.48 -11.38 2.66
N PHE A 78 1.55 -12.24 2.26
CA PHE A 78 0.18 -11.88 1.93
C PHE A 78 -0.75 -12.37 3.03
N TYR A 79 -1.55 -11.45 3.56
CA TYR A 79 -2.55 -11.71 4.57
C TYR A 79 -3.94 -11.36 4.05
N LYS A 80 -4.92 -12.19 4.42
CA LYS A 80 -6.33 -11.94 4.14
C LYS A 80 -7.14 -12.34 5.36
N ASN A 81 -8.04 -11.46 5.81
CA ASN A 81 -8.82 -11.64 7.05
C ASN A 81 -7.92 -11.99 8.24
N GLY A 82 -6.77 -11.32 8.33
CA GLY A 82 -5.76 -11.56 9.35
C GLY A 82 -5.04 -12.91 9.27
N ARG A 83 -5.24 -13.73 8.23
CA ARG A 83 -4.54 -15.03 8.08
C ARG A 83 -3.50 -14.94 6.97
N LEU A 84 -2.33 -15.54 7.20
CA LEU A 84 -1.31 -15.67 6.18
C LEU A 84 -1.80 -16.61 5.06
N VAL A 85 -1.96 -16.08 3.85
CA VAL A 85 -2.41 -16.86 2.68
C VAL A 85 -1.24 -17.28 1.79
N LYS A 86 -0.19 -16.46 1.70
CA LYS A 86 0.99 -16.74 0.87
C LYS A 86 2.23 -16.11 1.47
N LYS A 87 3.36 -16.82 1.31
CA LYS A 87 4.70 -16.35 1.66
C LYS A 87 5.60 -16.55 0.44
N LEU A 88 6.23 -15.48 0.00
CA LEU A 88 7.26 -15.49 -1.03
C LEU A 88 8.62 -15.27 -0.38
N LYS A 89 9.54 -16.22 -0.58
CA LYS A 89 10.96 -16.04 -0.24
C LYS A 89 11.61 -15.38 -1.46
N GLY A 90 11.72 -14.07 -1.45
CA GLY A 90 12.11 -13.27 -2.61
C GLY A 90 10.93 -12.78 -3.44
N ILE A 91 11.26 -12.03 -4.48
CA ILE A 91 10.28 -11.35 -5.36
C ILE A 91 10.13 -12.07 -6.71
N GLY A 92 11.03 -12.99 -7.05
CA GLY A 92 10.99 -13.72 -8.32
C GLY A 92 11.13 -12.77 -9.51
N THR A 93 10.37 -13.04 -10.58
CA THR A 93 10.24 -12.13 -11.73
C THR A 93 9.01 -11.22 -11.56
N GLU A 94 8.98 -10.09 -12.27
CA GLU A 94 7.84 -9.16 -12.23
C GLU A 94 6.53 -9.85 -12.58
N GLU A 95 6.51 -10.78 -13.54
CA GLU A 95 5.29 -11.49 -13.93
C GLU A 95 4.79 -12.42 -12.82
N THR A 96 5.71 -13.10 -12.13
CA THR A 96 5.34 -13.97 -11.01
C THR A 96 4.75 -13.17 -9.86
N LEU A 97 5.38 -12.04 -9.49
CA LEU A 97 4.86 -11.15 -8.46
C LEU A 97 3.50 -10.59 -8.87
N ALA A 98 3.36 -10.11 -10.10
CA ALA A 98 2.09 -9.57 -10.61
C ALA A 98 0.97 -10.60 -10.57
N ARG A 99 1.28 -11.86 -10.88
CA ARG A 99 0.33 -12.98 -10.78
C ARG A 99 -0.11 -13.22 -9.34
N ASP A 100 0.82 -13.29 -8.38
CA ASP A 100 0.50 -13.47 -6.96
C ASP A 100 -0.37 -12.33 -6.41
N PHE A 101 -0.07 -11.08 -6.80
CA PHE A 101 -0.91 -9.92 -6.48
C PHE A 101 -2.33 -10.05 -7.06
N ALA A 102 -2.44 -10.41 -8.34
CA ALA A 102 -3.74 -10.58 -9.00
C ALA A 102 -4.56 -11.74 -8.40
N GLU A 103 -3.90 -12.83 -7.98
CA GLU A 103 -4.55 -13.99 -7.37
C GLU A 103 -5.08 -13.68 -5.96
N HIS A 104 -4.30 -12.99 -5.13
CA HIS A 104 -4.63 -12.81 -3.71
C HIS A 104 -5.40 -11.52 -3.41
N ILE A 105 -5.19 -10.45 -4.20
CA ILE A 105 -5.90 -9.17 -4.05
C ILE A 105 -7.10 -9.10 -5.02
N GLY A 106 -7.06 -9.87 -6.10
CA GLY A 106 -8.06 -9.90 -7.17
C GLY A 106 -7.65 -9.06 -8.38
N ARG A 107 -8.29 -9.31 -9.53
CA ARG A 107 -8.03 -8.57 -10.78
C ARG A 107 -8.30 -7.08 -10.56
N THR A 108 -7.26 -6.26 -10.65
CA THR A 108 -7.39 -4.81 -10.68
C THR A 108 -7.51 -4.32 -12.11
N LYS A 109 -8.37 -3.31 -12.35
CA LYS A 109 -8.21 -2.49 -13.57
C LYS A 109 -6.86 -1.79 -13.44
N ALA A 110 -6.15 -1.61 -14.55
CA ALA A 110 -4.91 -0.82 -14.58
C ALA A 110 -5.11 0.45 -13.73
N PRO A 111 -4.11 0.86 -12.93
CA PRO A 111 -4.26 2.07 -12.14
C PRO A 111 -4.69 3.15 -13.12
N SER A 112 -5.79 3.84 -12.82
CA SER A 112 -6.13 5.06 -13.52
C SER A 112 -4.83 5.86 -13.54
N ALA A 113 -4.22 6.03 -14.72
CA ALA A 113 -3.03 6.86 -14.85
C ALA A 113 -3.29 8.14 -14.05
N PRO A 114 -2.32 8.65 -13.28
CA PRO A 114 -2.52 9.86 -12.49
C PRO A 114 -3.18 10.87 -13.41
N ARG A 115 -4.44 11.21 -13.13
CA ARG A 115 -5.19 12.12 -13.99
C ARG A 115 -4.38 13.39 -13.98
N LYS A 116 -3.78 13.75 -15.12
CA LYS A 116 -3.11 15.04 -15.25
C LYS A 116 -4.11 16.07 -14.72
N PRO A 117 -3.71 16.96 -13.80
CA PRO A 117 -4.61 18.01 -13.35
C PRO A 117 -5.15 18.68 -14.61
N SER A 118 -6.48 18.77 -14.72
CA SER A 118 -7.16 19.31 -15.91
C SER A 118 -6.73 20.74 -16.22
N HIS A 119 -6.06 21.38 -15.27
CA HIS A 119 -5.69 22.77 -15.30
C HIS A 119 -4.32 23.00 -14.66
N ASP A 120 -3.51 23.85 -15.30
CA ASP A 120 -2.28 24.38 -14.74
C ASP A 120 -2.57 25.47 -13.69
N LEU A 121 -1.59 25.77 -12.81
CA LEU A 121 -1.65 26.85 -11.82
C LEU A 121 -1.97 28.20 -12.48
N THR A 122 -1.54 28.39 -13.72
CA THR A 122 -1.86 29.57 -14.53
C THR A 122 -3.37 29.68 -14.77
N TRP A 123 -4.01 28.58 -15.19
CA TRP A 123 -5.47 28.52 -15.36
C TRP A 123 -6.19 28.73 -14.03
N LEU A 124 -5.74 28.08 -12.94
CA LEU A 124 -6.37 28.23 -11.61
C LEU A 124 -6.36 29.68 -11.13
N ARG A 125 -5.23 30.38 -11.29
CA ARG A 125 -5.11 31.80 -10.95
C ARG A 125 -6.05 32.67 -11.77
N GLN A 126 -6.27 32.35 -13.04
CA GLN A 126 -7.15 33.12 -13.92
C GLN A 126 -8.62 32.89 -13.60
N THR A 127 -9.02 31.64 -13.34
CA THR A 127 -10.39 31.27 -12.97
C THR A 127 -10.80 31.84 -11.61
N LEU A 128 -9.90 31.76 -10.61
CA LEU A 128 -10.18 32.30 -9.27
C LEU A 128 -10.28 33.83 -9.25
N ARG A 129 -9.67 34.55 -10.21
CA ARG A 129 -9.83 36.01 -10.36
C ARG A 129 -11.22 36.42 -10.84
N THR A 130 -11.90 35.56 -11.58
CA THR A 130 -13.25 35.82 -12.09
C THR A 130 -14.37 35.39 -11.14
N LEU A 131 -14.04 34.69 -10.05
CA LEU A 131 -15.00 34.35 -9.01
C LEU A 131 -15.19 35.54 -8.08
N CYS A 132 -16.35 36.18 -8.16
CA CYS A 132 -16.78 37.12 -7.13
C CYS A 132 -16.99 36.35 -5.83
N THR A 133 -16.22 36.68 -4.79
CA THR A 133 -16.55 36.20 -3.44
C THR A 133 -17.90 36.78 -3.05
N ILE A 134 -18.77 35.96 -2.42
CA ILE A 134 -20.03 36.44 -1.88
C ILE A 134 -19.69 37.60 -0.92
N PRO A 135 -20.22 38.82 -1.10
CA PRO A 135 -20.02 39.86 -0.11
C PRO A 135 -20.57 39.34 1.21
N ARG A 136 -19.74 39.38 2.26
CA ARG A 136 -20.12 39.06 3.64
C ARG A 136 -21.51 39.65 3.88
N ALA A 137 -22.52 38.81 4.10
CA ALA A 137 -23.87 39.25 4.35
C ALA A 137 -23.82 40.32 5.44
N SER A 138 -24.12 41.57 5.08
CA SER A 138 -24.36 42.62 6.05
C SER A 138 -25.59 42.21 6.85
N ARG A 139 -25.50 42.33 8.17
CA ARG A 139 -26.55 42.01 9.12
C ARG A 139 -27.81 42.81 8.78
N TRP A 140 -28.88 42.15 8.33
CA TRP A 140 -30.19 42.78 8.19
C TRP A 140 -30.86 42.78 9.58
N ASP A 141 -30.92 43.95 10.20
CA ASP A 141 -31.72 44.19 11.40
C ASP A 141 -33.19 44.37 10.94
N PHE A 142 -34.07 43.43 11.28
CA PHE A 142 -35.52 43.54 11.08
C PHE A 142 -36.12 44.36 12.24
N SER A 143 -36.82 45.44 11.93
CA SER A 143 -37.82 46.12 12.79
C SER A 143 -39.18 46.04 12.15
#